data_AF-A0A4U6NIR2-F1
#
_entry.id   AF-A0A4U6NIR2-F1
#
_cell.length_a   1.000
_cell.length_b   1.000
_cell.length_c   1.000
_cell.angle_alpha   90.00
_cell.angle_beta   90.00
_cell.angle_gamma   90.00
#
_symmetry.space_group_name_H-M   'P 1'
#
loop_
_entity.id
_entity.type
_entity.pdbx_description
1 polymer ?
#
loop_
_entity_poly.entity_id
_entity_poly.type
_entity_poly.pdbx_seq_one_letter_code
_entity_poly.pdbx_strand_id
1 'polypeptide(L)'
;MADIRSPDELLAALNSGETIPGGSPHHAAMHTGSQDALRITAELNGRYHSPGKVRALVGELTGREVPESFQLFPPFSADFGRNIRFGAEVFVHSGCRCGSGPT
;
A
#
# COMPACT_ATOMS: atom_id res chain seq x y z
N MET A 1 20.75 -14.74 10.57
CA MET A 1 19.88 -13.56 10.33
C MET A 1 19.25 -13.78 8.97
N ALA A 2 17.92 -13.75 8.88
CA ALA A 2 17.22 -13.92 7.60
C ALA A 2 17.58 -12.72 6.70
N ASP A 3 18.54 -12.94 5.80
CA ASP A 3 18.91 -12.03 4.74
C ASP A 3 17.65 -11.72 3.92
N ILE A 4 17.29 -10.45 3.77
CA ILE A 4 16.12 -10.07 2.98
C ILE A 4 16.51 -10.32 1.53
N ARG A 5 15.88 -11.29 0.87
CA ARG A 5 16.19 -11.56 -0.53
C ARG A 5 15.25 -10.81 -1.48
N SER A 6 14.05 -10.39 -1.03
CA SER A 6 13.16 -9.53 -1.82
C SER A 6 11.96 -8.91 -1.05
N PRO A 7 11.32 -7.84 -1.57
CA PRO A 7 10.03 -7.33 -1.09
C PRO A 7 8.88 -8.36 -1.08
N ASP A 8 8.97 -9.38 -1.93
CA ASP A 8 7.96 -10.45 -2.03
C ASP A 8 8.00 -11.39 -0.82
N GLU A 9 9.17 -11.65 -0.23
CA GLU A 9 9.30 -12.44 1.00
C GLU A 9 8.62 -11.75 2.19
N LEU A 10 8.77 -10.42 2.30
CA LEU A 10 8.06 -9.62 3.30
C LEU A 10 6.55 -9.68 3.08
N LEU A 11 6.09 -9.51 1.84
CA LEU A 11 4.68 -9.57 1.53
C LEU A 11 4.08 -10.95 1.84
N ALA A 12 4.83 -12.03 1.60
CA ALA A 12 4.43 -13.38 1.96
C ALA A 12 4.30 -13.56 3.48
N ALA A 13 5.27 -13.08 4.26
CA ALA A 13 5.24 -13.14 5.73
C ALA A 13 4.08 -12.31 6.33
N LEU A 14 3.79 -11.14 5.77
CA LEU A 14 2.65 -10.33 6.18
C LEU A 14 1.32 -11.03 5.88
N ASN A 15 1.20 -11.64 4.69
CA ASN A 15 -0.04 -12.33 4.29
C ASN A 15 -0.24 -13.68 5.02
N SER A 16 0.82 -14.31 5.54
CA SER A 16 0.70 -15.53 6.35
C SER A 16 0.30 -15.26 7.81
N GLY A 17 0.25 -13.99 8.22
CA GLY A 17 0.00 -13.58 9.60
C GLY A 17 1.15 -13.91 10.55
N GLU A 18 2.35 -14.15 10.02
CA GLU A 18 3.53 -14.42 10.83
C GLU A 18 3.95 -13.16 11.60
N THR A 19 4.28 -13.34 12.88
CA THR A 19 4.81 -12.25 13.69
C THR A 19 6.19 -11.85 13.16
N ILE A 20 6.30 -10.63 12.63
CA ILE A 20 7.58 -10.06 12.24
C ILE A 20 8.33 -9.59 13.49
N PRO A 21 9.47 -10.19 13.86
CA PRO A 21 10.20 -9.76 15.04
C PRO A 21 10.75 -8.35 14.86
N GLY A 22 10.63 -7.52 15.89
CA GLY A 22 11.25 -6.19 15.90
C GLY A 22 12.76 -6.26 15.69
N GLY A 23 13.30 -5.36 14.89
CA GLY A 23 14.74 -5.33 14.54
C GLY A 23 15.18 -6.43 13.57
N SER A 24 14.27 -7.30 13.12
CA SER A 24 14.57 -8.23 12.03
C SER A 24 14.72 -7.49 10.70
N PRO A 25 15.37 -8.11 9.71
CA PRO A 25 15.44 -7.52 8.38
C PRO A 25 14.05 -7.31 7.75
N HIS A 26 13.10 -8.25 7.95
CA HIS A 26 11.70 -8.08 7.55
C HIS A 26 11.06 -6.82 8.17
N HIS A 27 11.34 -6.53 9.45
CA HIS A 27 10.88 -5.30 10.12
C HIS A 27 11.45 -4.03 9.46
N ALA A 28 12.73 -4.05 9.04
CA ALA A 28 13.34 -2.91 8.34
C ALA A 28 12.72 -2.68 6.94
N ALA A 29 12.47 -3.75 6.18
CA ALA A 29 11.77 -3.67 4.90
C ALA A 29 10.32 -3.20 5.06
N MET A 30 9.63 -3.65 6.11
CA MET A 30 8.29 -3.17 6.46
C MET A 30 8.30 -1.66 6.71
N HIS A 31 9.26 -1.17 7.51
CA HIS A 31 9.39 0.26 7.77
C HIS A 31 9.62 1.06 6.48
N THR A 32 10.47 0.54 5.58
CA THR A 32 10.75 1.19 4.30
C THR A 32 9.49 1.27 3.43
N GLY A 33 8.75 0.16 3.28
CA GLY A 33 7.50 0.16 2.54
C GLY A 33 6.43 1.06 3.18
N SER A 34 6.39 1.15 4.51
CA SER A 34 5.51 2.10 5.19
C SER A 34 5.86 3.56 4.91
N GLN A 35 7.15 3.92 4.84
CA GLN A 35 7.55 5.28 4.45
C GLN A 35 7.16 5.61 3.01
N ASP A 36 7.27 4.64 2.09
CA ASP A 36 6.77 4.80 0.72
C ASP A 36 5.25 5.02 0.70
N ALA A 37 4.50 4.23 1.45
CA ALA A 37 3.05 4.39 1.55
C ALA A 37 2.67 5.78 2.10
N LEU A 38 3.36 6.27 3.13
CA LEU A 38 3.16 7.60 3.69
C LEU A 38 3.48 8.70 2.67
N ARG A 39 4.60 8.60 1.95
CA ARG A 39 4.97 9.56 0.90
C ARG A 39 3.92 9.63 -0.20
N ILE A 40 3.47 8.48 -0.71
CA ILE A 40 2.51 8.41 -1.81
C ILE A 40 1.14 8.94 -1.36
N THR A 41 0.68 8.56 -0.17
CA THR A 41 -0.60 9.04 0.37
C THR A 41 -0.55 10.53 0.71
N ALA A 42 0.58 11.08 1.16
CA ALA A 42 0.76 12.52 1.33
C ALA A 42 0.62 13.27 -0.02
N GLU A 43 1.24 12.77 -1.07
CA GLU A 43 1.11 13.32 -2.43
C GLU A 43 -0.33 13.21 -2.95
N LEU A 44 -0.96 12.05 -2.79
CA LEU A 44 -2.35 11.79 -3.20
C LEU A 44 -3.34 12.73 -2.50
N ASN A 45 -3.12 13.01 -1.21
CA ASN A 45 -4.05 13.76 -0.38
C ASN A 45 -3.79 15.28 -0.40
N GLY A 46 -2.57 15.71 -0.72
CA GLY A 46 -2.13 17.10 -0.55
C GLY A 46 -2.62 18.06 -1.64
N ARG A 47 -3.13 17.57 -2.76
CA ARG A 47 -3.61 18.40 -3.88
C ARG A 47 -4.60 17.66 -4.78
N TYR A 48 -5.25 18.41 -5.66
CA TYR A 48 -6.07 17.82 -6.72
C TYR A 48 -5.21 17.01 -7.70
N HIS A 49 -5.75 15.86 -8.11
CA HIS A 49 -5.22 14.99 -9.15
C HIS A 49 -6.33 14.58 -10.10
N SER A 50 -6.02 14.44 -11.38
CA SER A 50 -6.95 13.84 -12.34
C SER A 50 -7.17 12.35 -12.02
N PRO A 51 -8.29 11.73 -12.46
CA PRO A 51 -8.55 10.31 -12.21
C PRO A 51 -7.41 9.39 -12.67
N GLY A 52 -6.78 9.69 -13.81
CA GLY A 52 -5.62 8.94 -14.30
C GLY A 52 -4.40 9.05 -13.37
N LYS A 53 -4.13 10.25 -12.82
CA LYS A 53 -3.03 10.44 -11.86
C LYS A 53 -3.33 9.79 -10.51
N VAL A 54 -4.58 9.81 -10.06
CA VAL A 54 -5.02 9.05 -8.88
C VAL A 54 -4.72 7.56 -9.08
N ARG A 55 -5.13 6.96 -10.20
CA ARG A 55 -4.83 5.55 -10.50
C ARG A 55 -3.33 5.28 -10.55
N ALA A 56 -2.53 6.16 -11.14
CA ALA A 56 -1.08 6.00 -11.18
C ALA A 56 -0.46 6.01 -9.77
N LEU A 57 -0.88 6.92 -8.89
CA LEU A 57 -0.41 6.97 -7.50
C LEU A 57 -0.86 5.75 -6.70
N VAL A 58 -2.10 5.30 -6.87
CA VAL A 58 -2.61 4.08 -6.22
C VAL A 58 -1.89 2.83 -6.77
N GLY A 59 -1.53 2.82 -8.05
CA GLY A 59 -0.72 1.76 -8.64
C GLY A 59 0.68 1.73 -8.07
N GLU A 60 1.31 2.90 -7.87
CA GLU A 60 2.60 3.01 -7.17
C GLU A 60 2.50 2.48 -5.73
N LEU A 61 1.45 2.86 -5.00
CA LEU A 61 1.18 2.45 -3.62
C LEU A 61 1.01 0.92 -3.49
N THR A 62 0.23 0.32 -4.40
CA THR A 62 -0.07 -1.11 -4.37
C THR A 62 0.99 -1.97 -5.06
N GLY A 63 1.86 -1.36 -5.88
CA GLY A 63 2.82 -2.07 -6.73
C GLY A 63 2.19 -2.85 -7.87
N ARG A 64 0.98 -2.49 -8.27
CA ARG A 64 0.16 -3.21 -9.23
C ARG A 64 -0.58 -2.24 -10.12
N GLU A 65 -0.95 -2.68 -11.31
CA GLU A 65 -1.84 -1.92 -12.15
C GLU A 65 -3.24 -1.85 -11.52
N VAL A 66 -3.87 -0.67 -11.62
CA VAL A 66 -5.20 -0.40 -11.08
C VAL A 66 -6.18 -0.32 -12.25
N PRO A 67 -7.32 -1.04 -12.20
CA PRO A 67 -8.30 -1.01 -13.30
C PRO A 67 -8.76 0.39 -13.68
N GLU A 68 -9.03 0.64 -14.97
CA GLU A 68 -9.44 1.97 -15.44
C GLU A 68 -10.76 2.46 -14.79
N SER A 69 -11.64 1.52 -14.44
CA SER A 69 -12.91 1.77 -13.76
C SER A 69 -12.77 2.10 -12.27
N PHE A 70 -11.59 1.94 -11.69
CA PHE A 70 -11.35 2.30 -10.29
C PHE A 70 -11.47 3.81 -10.07
N GLN A 71 -12.15 4.17 -9.00
CA GLN A 71 -12.30 5.55 -8.55
C GLN A 71 -11.97 5.67 -7.06
N LEU A 72 -11.31 6.76 -6.70
CA LEU A 72 -11.00 7.08 -5.31
C LEU A 72 -11.15 8.57 -5.10
N PHE A 73 -11.84 8.96 -4.04
CA PHE A 73 -11.90 10.33 -3.56
C PHE A 73 -10.94 10.51 -2.38
N PRO A 74 -9.92 11.37 -2.47
CA PRO A 74 -9.06 11.67 -1.34
C PRO A 74 -9.82 12.38 -0.18
N PRO A 75 -9.29 12.35 1.06
CA PRO A 75 -8.06 11.68 1.45
C PRO A 75 -8.22 10.16 1.59
N PHE A 76 -7.12 9.44 1.34
CA PHE A 76 -6.98 8.01 1.55
C PHE A 76 -5.71 7.72 2.36
N SER A 77 -5.76 6.73 3.25
CA SER A 77 -4.59 6.33 4.05
C SER A 77 -4.35 4.82 3.99
N ALA A 78 -3.08 4.46 3.89
CA ALA A 78 -2.56 3.10 3.96
C ALA A 78 -1.24 3.11 4.73
N ASP A 79 -1.00 2.07 5.50
CA ASP A 79 0.19 1.88 6.34
C ASP A 79 1.32 1.12 5.64
N PHE A 80 1.03 0.20 4.71
CA PHE A 80 2.03 -0.48 3.86
C PHE A 80 1.64 -0.47 2.37
N GLY A 81 0.35 -0.59 2.05
CA GLY A 81 -0.18 -0.40 0.70
C GLY A 81 0.01 -1.58 -0.27
N ARG A 82 1.16 -2.27 -0.23
CA ARG A 82 1.50 -3.37 -1.17
C ARG A 82 0.62 -4.62 -1.05
N ASN A 83 -0.07 -4.78 0.08
CA ASN A 83 -1.04 -5.83 0.34
C ASN A 83 -2.45 -5.50 -0.18
N ILE A 84 -2.70 -4.27 -0.60
CA ILE A 84 -4.02 -3.83 -1.08
C ILE A 84 -4.21 -4.24 -2.54
N ARG A 85 -5.41 -4.72 -2.86
CA ARG A 85 -5.84 -5.04 -4.23
C ARG A 85 -7.19 -4.39 -4.50
N PHE A 86 -7.28 -3.68 -5.61
CA PHE A 86 -8.53 -3.08 -6.08
C PHE A 86 -9.02 -3.80 -7.33
N GLY A 87 -10.29 -4.22 -7.30
CA GLY A 87 -10.97 -4.81 -8.46
C GLY A 87 -11.49 -3.76 -9.42
N ALA A 88 -12.02 -4.22 -10.55
CA ALA A 88 -12.81 -3.39 -11.45
C ALA A 88 -14.08 -2.90 -10.74
N GLU A 89 -14.55 -1.71 -11.12
CA GLU A 89 -15.80 -1.11 -10.63
C GLU A 89 -15.82 -0.83 -9.12
N VAL A 90 -14.63 -0.76 -8.51
CA VAL A 90 -14.46 -0.35 -7.12
C VAL A 90 -14.42 1.17 -7.02
N PHE A 91 -15.23 1.71 -6.11
CA PHE A 91 -15.18 3.09 -5.67
C PHE A 91 -14.78 3.18 -4.20
N VAL A 92 -13.71 3.94 -3.91
CA VAL A 92 -13.26 4.23 -2.55
C VAL A 92 -13.68 5.65 -2.18
N HIS A 93 -14.54 5.76 -1.16
CA HIS A 93 -14.99 7.04 -0.65
C HIS A 93 -13.89 7.77 0.14
N SER A 94 -14.03 9.09 0.23
CA SER A 94 -13.18 9.98 1.04
C SER A 94 -13.13 9.55 2.51
N GLY A 95 -11.93 9.59 3.09
CA GLY A 95 -11.67 9.27 4.49
C GLY A 95 -11.38 7.80 4.79
N CYS A 96 -11.41 6.92 3.77
CA CYS A 96 -11.11 5.51 3.96
C CYS A 96 -9.66 5.29 4.44
N ARG A 97 -9.51 4.30 5.33
CA ARG A 97 -8.23 3.80 5.82
C ARG A 97 -8.15 2.31 5.58
N CYS A 98 -7.08 1.88 4.94
CA CYS A 98 -6.72 0.47 4.83
C CYS A 98 -5.56 0.19 5.78
N GLY A 99 -5.75 -0.75 6.70
CA GLY A 99 -4.70 -1.24 7.58
C GLY A 99 -4.09 -2.54 7.05
N SER A 100 -2.82 -2.74 7.34
CA SER A 100 -2.05 -3.94 7.08
C SER A 100 -1.99 -4.76 8.36
N GLY A 101 -3.09 -5.44 8.64
CA GLY A 101 -3.16 -6.47 9.67
C GLY A 101 -3.24 -7.87 9.05
N PRO A 102 -2.94 -8.93 9.81
CA PRO A 102 -3.28 -10.28 9.39
C PRO A 102 -4.79 -10.38 9.11
N THR A 103 -5.16 -10.97 7.97
CA THR A 103 -6.54 -11.37 7.67
C THR A 103 -6.91 -12.63 8.41
#